data_AF-A0A5C8U4M1-F1
#
_entry.id   AF-A0A5C8U4M1-F1
#
_cell.length_a   1.000
_cell.length_b   1.000
_cell.length_c   1.000
_cell.angle_alpha   90.00
_cell.angle_beta   90.00
_cell.angle_gamma   90.00
#
_symmetry.space_group_name_H-M   'P 1'
#
loop_
_entity.id
_entity.type
_entity.pdbx_description
1 polymer ?
#
loop_
_entity_poly.entity_id
_entity_poly.type
_entity_poly.pdbx_seq_one_letter_code
_entity_poly.pdbx_strand_id
1 'polypeptide(L)'
;MKEFLEASNLEIAKEPPWTHSASCGYIWDYVEAEKILAFECRVFKPDNLCYFFVGRPAYKRNEIHSPGDWEYPLVFVMRFGIAPKIKRIFPFDSGAFVDQRFPTYLTMFDVNRFDISGDQRNIGRLISLVYKTPQLYFERRPVGQEELRREHELTPRHREIEAVAKLARENATPEMDDRAAAIEVSVGEDVPILPENLLGIVIPDQYELERELFDRLKQMTTFIETYRHLPSTLHGYHARIVDCVDRIYKRAGIVL
;
A
#
# COMPACT_ATOMS: atom_id res chain seq x y z
N MET A 1 -1.90 -5.08 19.74
CA MET A 1 -0.81 -5.11 18.73
C MET A 1 0.11 -3.92 18.88
N LYS A 2 -0.40 -2.68 18.82
CA LYS A 2 0.37 -1.45 19.02
C LYS A 2 1.30 -1.48 20.24
N GLU A 3 0.75 -1.78 21.42
CA GLU A 3 1.52 -1.83 22.67
C GLU A 3 2.70 -2.80 22.61
N PHE A 4 2.53 -3.95 21.95
CA PHE A 4 3.61 -4.91 21.75
C PHE A 4 4.72 -4.31 20.87
N LEU A 5 4.37 -3.68 19.74
CA LEU A 5 5.35 -3.05 18.86
C LEU A 5 6.12 -1.96 19.61
N GLU A 6 5.41 -1.10 20.35
CA GLU A 6 6.02 0.01 21.09
C GLU A 6 6.90 -0.42 22.26
N ALA A 7 6.56 -1.54 22.93
CA ALA A 7 7.35 -2.10 24.02
C ALA A 7 8.52 -3.00 23.55
N SER A 8 8.50 -3.44 22.30
CA SER A 8 9.52 -4.35 21.76
C SER A 8 10.82 -3.63 21.38
N ASN A 9 11.95 -4.33 21.52
CA ASN A 9 13.26 -3.89 21.01
C ASN A 9 13.48 -4.28 19.54
N LEU A 10 12.40 -4.32 18.75
CA LEU A 10 12.49 -4.60 17.32
C LEU A 10 13.31 -3.51 16.63
N GLU A 11 14.14 -3.94 15.67
CA GLU A 11 14.76 -3.01 14.74
C GLU A 11 13.67 -2.19 14.03
N ILE A 12 13.96 -0.91 13.80
CA ILE A 12 13.08 -0.04 13.02
C ILE A 12 13.62 -0.08 11.60
N ALA A 13 13.13 -1.04 10.81
CA ALA A 13 13.50 -1.13 9.40
C ALA A 13 13.27 0.20 8.69
N LYS A 14 14.14 0.51 7.73
CA LYS A 14 13.97 1.70 6.88
C LYS A 14 12.63 1.58 6.15
N GLU A 15 11.76 2.54 6.40
CA GLU A 15 10.41 2.53 5.84
C GLU A 15 10.47 2.60 4.30
N PRO A 16 9.81 1.69 3.56
CA PRO A 16 9.62 1.81 2.13
C PRO A 16 8.86 3.09 1.74
N PRO A 17 8.98 3.58 0.50
CA PRO A 17 8.10 4.63 -0.02
C PRO A 17 6.62 4.23 0.07
N TRP A 18 5.74 5.22 0.07
CA TRP A 18 4.29 5.00 0.06
C TRP A 18 3.79 4.96 -1.37
N THR A 19 2.70 4.25 -1.60
CA THR A 19 2.05 4.17 -2.90
C THR A 19 0.59 4.56 -2.77
N HIS A 20 0.10 5.42 -3.66
CA HIS A 20 -1.32 5.73 -3.80
C HIS A 20 -1.80 5.16 -5.12
N SER A 21 -2.75 4.21 -5.07
CA SER A 21 -3.32 3.63 -6.27
C SER A 21 -4.75 4.14 -6.49
N ALA A 22 -5.06 4.53 -7.72
CA ALA A 22 -6.36 5.04 -8.12
C ALA A 22 -6.74 4.58 -9.53
N SER A 23 -7.97 4.84 -9.98
CA SER A 23 -8.36 4.67 -11.38
C SER A 23 -7.79 5.83 -12.21
N CYS A 24 -7.35 5.57 -13.43
CA CYS A 24 -6.89 6.62 -14.35
C CYS A 24 -7.99 7.66 -14.68
N GLY A 25 -9.27 7.33 -14.45
CA GLY A 25 -10.38 8.28 -14.56
C GLY A 25 -10.28 9.49 -13.63
N TYR A 26 -9.47 9.42 -12.57
CA TYR A 26 -9.19 10.53 -11.65
C TYR A 26 -7.89 11.27 -11.97
N ILE A 27 -7.19 10.92 -13.07
CA ILE A 27 -5.84 11.44 -13.32
C ILE A 27 -5.83 12.97 -13.49
N TRP A 28 -6.80 13.51 -14.21
CA TRP A 28 -6.91 14.96 -14.41
C TRP A 28 -7.25 15.67 -13.11
N ASP A 29 -8.11 15.10 -12.27
CA ASP A 29 -8.42 15.65 -10.95
C ASP A 29 -7.14 15.81 -10.11
N TYR A 30 -6.23 14.82 -10.14
CA TYR A 30 -4.97 14.88 -9.40
C TYR A 30 -3.96 15.85 -10.02
N VAL A 31 -3.86 15.88 -11.35
CA VAL A 31 -2.90 16.73 -12.07
C VAL A 31 -3.32 18.20 -11.99
N GLU A 32 -4.60 18.51 -12.14
CA GLU A 32 -5.13 19.88 -12.05
C GLU A 32 -5.10 20.42 -10.61
N ALA A 33 -5.42 19.58 -9.62
CA ALA A 33 -5.36 19.97 -8.21
C ALA A 33 -3.93 19.95 -7.64
N GLU A 34 -2.98 19.34 -8.34
CA GLU A 34 -1.62 19.05 -7.88
C GLU A 34 -1.59 18.33 -6.52
N LYS A 35 -2.60 17.49 -6.27
CA LYS A 35 -2.88 16.87 -4.97
C LYS A 35 -3.53 15.51 -5.13
N ILE A 36 -3.22 14.59 -4.23
CA ILE A 36 -4.05 13.42 -3.96
C ILE A 36 -5.20 13.90 -3.06
N LEU A 37 -6.44 13.74 -3.55
CA LEU A 37 -7.63 14.28 -2.90
C LEU A 37 -8.19 13.32 -1.86
N ALA A 38 -8.49 13.84 -0.67
CA ALA A 38 -9.16 13.11 0.39
C ALA A 38 -10.66 13.02 0.09
N PHE A 39 -11.25 11.84 0.32
CA PHE A 39 -12.68 11.60 0.06
C PHE A 39 -13.37 10.98 1.27
N GLU A 40 -14.70 11.11 1.34
CA GLU A 40 -15.49 10.55 2.45
C GLU A 40 -15.24 9.04 2.57
N CYS A 41 -14.73 8.64 3.73
CA CYS A 41 -14.45 7.27 4.01
C CYS A 41 -15.74 6.50 4.32
N ARG A 42 -15.96 5.39 3.62
CA ARG A 42 -17.10 4.49 3.90
C ARG A 42 -16.95 3.70 5.19
N VAL A 43 -15.72 3.47 5.64
CA VAL A 43 -15.37 2.65 6.81
C VAL A 43 -15.32 3.49 8.09
N PHE A 44 -14.61 4.62 8.05
CA PHE A 44 -14.33 5.49 9.19
C PHE A 44 -15.07 6.83 9.05
N LYS A 45 -16.41 6.79 9.10
CA LYS A 45 -17.21 8.02 9.03
C LYS A 45 -17.05 8.87 10.29
N PRO A 46 -17.05 10.21 10.20
CA PRO A 46 -17.22 11.05 9.00
C PRO A 46 -15.89 11.51 8.36
N ASP A 47 -14.80 10.74 8.51
CA ASP A 47 -13.48 11.20 8.06
C ASP A 47 -13.40 11.29 6.53
N ASN A 48 -12.76 12.35 6.02
CA ASN A 48 -12.24 12.39 4.66
C ASN A 48 -10.79 11.89 4.70
N LEU A 49 -10.47 10.86 3.90
CA LEU A 49 -9.18 10.18 3.97
C LEU A 49 -8.53 10.06 2.58
N CYS A 50 -7.20 10.26 2.56
CA CYS A 50 -6.32 9.76 1.52
C CYS A 50 -5.72 8.42 1.99
N TYR A 51 -5.73 7.43 1.12
CA TYR A 51 -5.17 6.11 1.41
C TYR A 51 -3.85 5.87 0.69
N PHE A 52 -2.89 5.36 1.43
CA PHE A 52 -1.59 4.96 0.93
C PHE A 52 -1.27 3.54 1.39
N PHE A 53 -0.42 2.85 0.64
CA PHE A 53 0.14 1.56 1.02
C PHE A 53 1.66 1.64 1.08
N VAL A 54 2.24 1.08 2.12
CA VAL A 54 3.70 1.09 2.31
C VAL A 54 4.34 0.08 1.38
N GLY A 55 5.31 0.54 0.59
CA GLY A 55 6.25 -0.27 -0.20
C GLY A 55 5.67 -0.93 -1.44
N ARG A 56 4.43 -1.39 -1.41
CA ARG A 56 3.84 -2.19 -2.49
C ARG A 56 2.60 -1.49 -3.03
N PRO A 57 2.45 -1.36 -4.36
CA PRO A 57 1.21 -0.86 -4.93
C PRO A 57 0.08 -1.81 -4.56
N ALA A 58 -1.08 -1.24 -4.26
CA ALA A 58 -2.27 -1.98 -3.93
C ALA A 58 -3.46 -1.38 -4.67
N TYR A 59 -3.87 -2.05 -5.75
CA TYR A 59 -5.08 -1.72 -6.51
C TYR A 59 -5.94 -2.97 -6.72
N LYS A 60 -7.21 -2.91 -6.30
CA LYS A 60 -8.21 -3.93 -6.65
C LYS A 60 -9.38 -3.28 -7.35
N ARG A 61 -9.73 -3.89 -8.47
CA ARG A 61 -11.02 -3.71 -9.11
C ARG A 61 -11.58 -5.11 -9.37
N ASN A 62 -12.91 -5.22 -9.39
CA ASN A 62 -13.55 -6.44 -9.87
C ASN A 62 -13.11 -6.70 -11.32
N GLU A 63 -13.14 -7.96 -11.78
CA GLU A 63 -12.89 -8.25 -13.19
C GLU A 63 -13.89 -7.47 -14.04
N ILE A 64 -13.37 -6.57 -14.88
CA ILE A 64 -14.15 -5.84 -15.86
C ILE A 64 -13.90 -6.48 -17.20
N HIS A 65 -14.97 -6.89 -17.87
CA HIS A 65 -14.90 -7.32 -19.25
C HIS A 65 -14.70 -6.08 -20.13
N SER A 66 -13.56 -5.98 -20.80
CA SER A 66 -13.19 -4.87 -21.69
C SER A 66 -13.15 -3.49 -21.00
N PRO A 67 -12.26 -3.29 -20.02
CA PRO A 67 -12.14 -2.01 -19.33
C PRO A 67 -11.74 -0.88 -20.29
N GLY A 68 -12.36 0.28 -20.11
CA GLY A 68 -11.92 1.51 -20.79
C GLY A 68 -10.59 2.01 -20.21
N ASP A 69 -9.89 2.89 -20.95
CA ASP A 69 -8.56 3.36 -20.52
C ASP A 69 -8.59 4.06 -19.14
N TRP A 70 -9.69 4.76 -18.84
CA TRP A 70 -9.93 5.41 -17.53
C TRP A 70 -10.11 4.42 -16.37
N GLU A 71 -10.38 3.14 -16.65
CA GLU A 71 -10.62 2.14 -15.62
C GLU A 71 -9.36 1.46 -15.11
N TYR A 72 -8.26 1.62 -15.83
CA TYR A 72 -6.98 1.05 -15.46
C TYR A 72 -6.35 1.76 -14.26
N PRO A 73 -5.51 1.06 -13.49
CA PRO A 73 -4.81 1.64 -12.35
C PRO A 73 -3.78 2.71 -12.73
N LEU A 74 -3.71 3.72 -11.89
CA LEU A 74 -2.63 4.70 -11.78
C LEU A 74 -2.01 4.53 -10.40
N VAL A 75 -0.68 4.60 -10.30
CA VAL A 75 0.02 4.57 -9.01
C VAL A 75 0.97 5.76 -8.89
N PHE A 76 0.81 6.54 -7.82
CA PHE A 76 1.79 7.53 -7.38
C PHE A 76 2.72 6.89 -6.36
N VAL A 77 4.02 7.00 -6.58
CA VAL A 77 5.05 6.50 -5.67
C VAL A 77 5.64 7.68 -4.90
N MET A 78 5.34 7.75 -3.62
CA MET A 78 5.58 8.91 -2.77
C MET A 78 6.68 8.64 -1.73
N ARG A 79 7.57 9.60 -1.52
CA ARG A 79 8.57 9.58 -0.44
C ARG A 79 8.55 10.92 0.28
N PHE A 80 7.96 10.92 1.46
CA PHE A 80 7.85 12.14 2.24
C PHE A 80 9.12 12.40 3.06
N GLY A 81 9.69 13.59 2.94
CA GLY A 81 10.70 14.07 3.89
C GLY A 81 10.10 14.32 5.28
N ILE A 82 8.90 14.92 5.30
CA ILE A 82 8.03 15.06 6.48
C ILE A 82 6.71 14.40 6.10
N ALA A 83 6.35 13.32 6.78
CA ALA A 83 5.11 12.61 6.53
C ALA A 83 3.89 13.53 6.79
N PRO A 84 2.84 13.45 5.97
CA PRO A 84 1.58 14.14 6.25
C PRO A 84 0.96 13.61 7.54
N LYS A 85 -0.07 14.30 8.06
CA LYS A 85 -0.66 13.91 9.35
C LYS A 85 -1.41 12.58 9.24
N ILE A 86 -0.72 11.51 9.66
CA ILE A 86 -1.27 10.15 9.69
C ILE A 86 -2.43 10.08 10.69
N LYS A 87 -3.56 9.53 10.23
CA LYS A 87 -4.75 9.24 11.04
C LYS A 87 -4.71 7.83 11.59
N ARG A 88 -4.49 6.83 10.73
CA ARG A 88 -4.48 5.40 11.10
C ARG A 88 -3.45 4.64 10.31
N ILE A 89 -2.93 3.56 10.88
CA ILE A 89 -2.02 2.63 10.23
C ILE A 89 -2.53 1.23 10.51
N PHE A 90 -2.81 0.46 9.46
CA PHE A 90 -3.26 -0.92 9.56
C PHE A 90 -2.29 -1.88 8.86
N PRO A 91 -2.12 -3.11 9.36
CA PRO A 91 -1.25 -4.11 8.73
C PRO A 91 -1.84 -4.74 7.45
N PHE A 92 -2.97 -4.24 6.98
CA PHE A 92 -3.74 -4.73 5.83
C PHE A 92 -4.71 -3.65 5.32
N ASP A 93 -5.36 -3.92 4.18
CA ASP A 93 -6.47 -3.12 3.63
C ASP A 93 -7.68 -3.13 4.59
N SER A 94 -7.91 -2.01 5.27
CA SER A 94 -8.95 -1.91 6.31
C SER A 94 -10.36 -1.95 5.72
N GLY A 95 -10.52 -1.54 4.46
CA GLY A 95 -11.77 -1.66 3.71
C GLY A 95 -12.12 -3.12 3.45
N ALA A 96 -11.15 -3.92 3.02
CA ALA A 96 -11.35 -5.36 2.83
C ALA A 96 -11.69 -6.09 4.14
N PHE A 97 -11.12 -5.65 5.27
CA PHE A 97 -11.46 -6.18 6.59
C PHE A 97 -12.92 -5.91 6.94
N VAL A 98 -13.38 -4.67 6.81
CA VAL A 98 -14.75 -4.27 7.20
C VAL A 98 -15.81 -4.87 6.28
N ASP A 99 -15.47 -5.06 5.00
CA ASP A 99 -16.29 -5.79 4.03
C ASP A 99 -16.30 -7.33 4.24
N GLN A 100 -15.68 -7.85 5.32
CA GLN A 100 -15.60 -9.29 5.63
C GLN A 100 -14.94 -10.13 4.52
N ARG A 101 -13.97 -9.56 3.80
CA ARG A 101 -13.25 -10.26 2.73
C ARG A 101 -12.05 -11.06 3.23
N PHE A 102 -11.66 -10.87 4.49
CA PHE A 102 -10.60 -11.63 5.14
C PHE A 102 -11.14 -12.83 5.89
N PRO A 103 -10.28 -13.81 6.23
CA PRO A 103 -10.74 -15.02 6.90
C PRO A 103 -11.21 -14.72 8.33
N THR A 104 -12.12 -15.56 8.83
CA THR A 104 -12.74 -15.38 10.15
C THR A 104 -11.76 -15.32 11.31
N TYR A 105 -10.60 -15.99 11.20
CA TYR A 105 -9.57 -15.92 12.25
C TYR A 105 -9.02 -14.49 12.45
N LEU A 106 -9.17 -13.62 11.45
CA LEU A 106 -8.79 -12.21 11.48
C LEU A 106 -10.01 -11.33 11.75
N THR A 107 -11.13 -11.55 11.03
CA THR A 107 -12.31 -10.68 11.11
C THR A 107 -13.15 -10.87 12.38
N MET A 108 -12.85 -11.88 13.20
CA MET A 108 -13.44 -12.04 14.54
C MET A 108 -13.01 -10.96 15.55
N PHE A 109 -11.99 -10.16 15.23
CA PHE A 109 -11.51 -9.06 16.06
C PHE A 109 -12.16 -7.73 15.65
N ASP A 110 -12.17 -6.76 16.57
CA ASP A 110 -12.45 -5.37 16.21
C ASP A 110 -11.27 -4.81 15.39
N VAL A 111 -11.55 -4.14 14.26
CA VAL A 111 -10.54 -3.60 13.35
C VAL A 111 -9.55 -2.67 14.08
N ASN A 112 -10.03 -1.89 15.06
CA ASN A 112 -9.20 -0.94 15.82
C ASN A 112 -8.12 -1.63 16.66
N ARG A 113 -8.23 -2.94 16.92
CA ARG A 113 -7.16 -3.71 17.59
C ARG A 113 -5.90 -3.85 16.75
N PHE A 114 -6.04 -3.65 15.43
CA PHE A 114 -4.94 -3.68 14.47
C PHE A 114 -4.43 -2.28 14.12
N ASP A 115 -5.05 -1.20 14.63
CA ASP A 115 -4.50 0.14 14.44
C ASP A 115 -3.20 0.29 15.24
N ILE A 116 -2.11 0.53 14.51
CA ILE A 116 -0.77 0.74 15.08
C ILE A 116 -0.33 2.22 14.97
N SER A 117 -1.26 3.12 14.69
CA SER A 117 -1.04 4.56 14.64
C SER A 117 -0.56 5.15 15.98
N GLY A 118 0.00 6.36 15.93
CA GLY A 118 0.57 7.08 17.08
C GLY A 118 2.09 7.19 17.03
N ASP A 119 2.76 6.22 16.41
CA ASP A 119 4.19 6.26 16.09
C ASP A 119 4.43 5.65 14.71
N GLN A 120 4.88 6.46 13.74
CA GLN A 120 5.16 6.01 12.38
C GLN A 120 6.22 4.91 12.34
N ARG A 121 7.11 4.85 13.33
CA ARG A 121 8.14 3.79 13.45
C ARG A 121 7.52 2.40 13.62
N ASN A 122 6.24 2.30 14.01
CA ASN A 122 5.52 1.03 14.08
C ASN A 122 5.39 0.35 12.70
N ILE A 123 5.45 1.09 11.59
CA ILE A 123 5.52 0.52 10.24
C ILE A 123 6.81 -0.30 10.10
N GLY A 124 7.96 0.30 10.41
CA GLY A 124 9.26 -0.38 10.37
C GLY A 124 9.33 -1.56 11.33
N ARG A 125 8.83 -1.41 12.56
CA ARG A 125 8.77 -2.50 13.55
C ARG A 125 7.89 -3.66 13.06
N LEU A 126 6.74 -3.37 12.45
CA LEU A 126 5.87 -4.41 11.90
C LEU A 126 6.56 -5.16 10.75
N ILE A 127 7.23 -4.44 9.85
CA ILE A 127 8.05 -5.04 8.79
C ILE A 127 9.12 -5.94 9.38
N SER A 128 9.88 -5.47 10.38
CA SER A 128 10.92 -6.27 11.05
C SER A 128 10.35 -7.50 11.77
N LEU A 129 9.18 -7.38 12.41
CA LEU A 129 8.51 -8.48 13.11
C LEU A 129 8.07 -9.57 12.14
N VAL A 130 7.38 -9.20 11.06
CA VAL A 130 6.70 -10.18 10.19
C VAL A 130 7.57 -10.61 9.02
N TYR A 131 8.50 -9.78 8.55
CA TYR A 131 9.28 -10.01 7.33
C TYR A 131 10.79 -9.89 7.53
N LYS A 132 11.28 -9.43 8.70
CA LYS A 132 12.69 -9.07 8.98
C LYS A 132 13.19 -7.85 8.22
N THR A 133 13.02 -7.80 6.89
CA THR A 133 13.55 -6.73 6.03
C THR A 133 12.47 -6.11 5.12
N PRO A 134 12.64 -4.85 4.69
CA PRO A 134 11.73 -4.26 3.72
C PRO A 134 11.69 -4.99 2.38
N GLN A 135 12.81 -5.56 1.91
CA GLN A 135 12.84 -6.41 0.71
C GLN A 135 11.96 -7.65 0.86
N LEU A 136 12.04 -8.37 1.99
CA LEU A 136 11.21 -9.55 2.23
C LEU A 136 9.72 -9.16 2.39
N TYR A 137 9.44 -7.96 2.92
CA TYR A 137 8.09 -7.41 2.91
C TYR A 137 7.59 -7.14 1.49
N PHE A 138 8.40 -6.51 0.64
CA PHE A 138 8.07 -6.23 -0.75
C PHE A 138 7.82 -7.51 -1.57
N GLU A 139 8.65 -8.54 -1.36
CA GLU A 139 8.54 -9.87 -1.97
C GLU A 139 7.43 -10.75 -1.35
N ARG A 140 6.77 -10.28 -0.28
CA ARG A 140 5.75 -11.02 0.48
C ARG A 140 6.26 -12.36 1.02
N ARG A 141 7.44 -12.34 1.63
CA ARG A 141 8.12 -13.50 2.24
C ARG A 141 8.22 -13.36 3.76
N PRO A 142 7.12 -13.57 4.49
CA PRO A 142 7.11 -13.42 5.95
C PRO A 142 7.84 -14.58 6.64
N VAL A 143 8.19 -14.36 7.91
CA VAL A 143 8.76 -15.38 8.80
C VAL A 143 7.77 -16.51 9.10
N GLY A 144 8.32 -17.68 9.48
CA GLY A 144 7.51 -18.82 9.90
C GLY A 144 6.74 -18.54 11.19
N GLN A 145 5.58 -19.19 11.39
CA GLN A 145 4.77 -18.96 12.60
C GLN A 145 5.50 -19.39 13.88
N GLU A 146 6.15 -20.55 13.86
CA GLU A 146 6.89 -21.08 15.00
C GLU A 146 8.17 -20.29 15.28
N GLU A 147 8.82 -19.79 14.23
CA GLU A 147 9.96 -18.86 14.35
C GLU A 147 9.53 -17.57 15.05
N LEU A 148 8.45 -16.94 14.55
CA LEU A 148 7.88 -15.72 15.12
C LEU A 148 7.53 -15.90 16.61
N ARG A 149 6.86 -17.01 16.95
CA ARG A 149 6.48 -17.33 18.34
C ARG A 149 7.69 -17.44 19.25
N ARG A 150 8.71 -18.19 18.80
CA ARG A 150 9.90 -18.48 19.58
C ARG A 150 10.76 -17.23 19.80
N GLU A 151 10.98 -16.45 18.75
CA GLU A 151 11.90 -15.30 18.80
C GLU A 151 11.33 -14.10 19.56
N HIS A 152 10.01 -13.99 19.61
CA HIS A 152 9.32 -12.84 20.20
C HIS A 152 8.44 -13.22 21.40
N GLU A 153 8.62 -14.43 21.92
CA GLU A 153 7.91 -14.95 23.10
C GLU A 153 6.38 -14.75 23.01
N LEU A 154 5.81 -15.02 21.83
CA LEU A 154 4.40 -14.77 21.62
C LEU A 154 3.55 -15.77 22.41
N THR A 155 2.71 -15.24 23.31
CA THR A 155 1.70 -16.00 24.06
C THR A 155 0.30 -15.84 23.41
N PRO A 156 -0.73 -16.59 23.85
CA PRO A 156 -2.10 -16.43 23.35
C PRO A 156 -2.69 -15.01 23.47
N ARG A 157 -2.07 -14.13 24.28
CA ARG A 157 -2.43 -12.71 24.37
C ARG A 157 -2.09 -11.92 23.10
N HIS A 158 -1.19 -12.43 22.26
CA HIS A 158 -0.70 -11.80 21.04
C HIS A 158 -1.38 -12.33 19.76
N ARG A 159 -2.57 -12.91 19.89
CA ARG A 159 -3.34 -13.51 18.78
C ARG A 159 -3.53 -12.60 17.56
N GLU A 160 -3.62 -11.27 17.74
CA GLU A 160 -3.69 -10.32 16.63
C GLU A 160 -2.40 -10.32 15.77
N ILE A 161 -1.25 -10.42 16.42
CA ILE A 161 0.06 -10.50 15.72
C ILE A 161 0.13 -11.82 14.96
N GLU A 162 -0.29 -12.92 15.59
CA GLU A 162 -0.31 -14.23 14.93
C GLU A 162 -1.27 -14.24 13.74
N ALA A 163 -2.43 -13.59 13.86
CA ALA A 163 -3.41 -13.47 12.78
C ALA A 163 -2.86 -12.66 11.60
N VAL A 164 -2.20 -11.52 11.85
CA VAL A 164 -1.53 -10.73 10.80
C VAL A 164 -0.41 -11.51 10.14
N ALA A 165 0.44 -12.18 10.91
CA ALA A 165 1.52 -12.98 10.35
C ALA A 165 1.00 -14.18 9.54
N LYS A 166 -0.15 -14.76 9.96
CA LYS A 166 -0.83 -15.80 9.20
C LYS A 166 -1.37 -15.27 7.87
N LEU A 167 -2.06 -14.12 7.90
CA LEU A 167 -2.54 -13.43 6.71
C LEU A 167 -1.41 -13.13 5.70
N ALA A 168 -0.25 -12.71 6.21
CA ALA A 168 0.94 -12.45 5.40
C ALA A 168 1.44 -13.67 4.62
N ARG A 169 1.25 -14.89 5.16
CA ARG A 169 1.67 -16.16 4.57
C ARG A 169 0.64 -16.76 3.61
N GLU A 170 -0.62 -16.37 3.73
CA GLU A 170 -1.67 -16.94 2.89
C GLU A 170 -1.51 -16.46 1.45
N ASN A 171 -1.61 -17.39 0.51
CA ASN A 171 -1.61 -17.07 -0.92
C ASN A 171 -2.85 -16.25 -1.27
N ALA A 172 -2.77 -15.51 -2.38
CA ALA A 172 -3.96 -14.84 -2.91
C ALA A 172 -5.07 -15.86 -3.20
N THR A 173 -6.28 -15.55 -2.78
CA THR A 173 -7.53 -16.20 -3.19
C THR A 173 -8.33 -15.23 -4.06
N PRO A 174 -9.39 -15.67 -4.77
CA PRO A 174 -10.26 -14.75 -5.51
C PRO A 174 -10.82 -13.61 -4.63
N GLU A 175 -11.08 -13.89 -3.36
CA GLU A 175 -11.59 -12.94 -2.37
C GLU A 175 -10.48 -12.06 -1.78
N MET A 176 -9.28 -12.62 -1.62
CA MET A 176 -8.11 -11.98 -1.01
C MET A 176 -6.95 -11.88 -2.01
N ASP A 177 -6.73 -10.73 -2.61
CA ASP A 177 -5.62 -10.57 -3.54
C ASP A 177 -4.28 -10.31 -2.83
N ASP A 178 -3.23 -10.02 -3.62
CA ASP A 178 -1.87 -9.80 -3.12
C ASP A 178 -1.68 -8.60 -2.18
N ARG A 179 -2.74 -7.81 -1.99
CA ARG A 179 -2.80 -6.62 -1.14
C ARG A 179 -3.24 -6.96 0.29
N ALA A 180 -3.71 -8.19 0.54
CA ALA A 180 -4.24 -8.60 1.84
C ALA A 180 -3.28 -8.32 3.01
N ALA A 181 -1.96 -8.29 2.76
CA ALA A 181 -0.94 -8.03 3.77
C ALA A 181 -0.10 -6.77 3.47
N ALA A 182 -0.64 -5.81 2.70
CA ALA A 182 -0.01 -4.52 2.50
C ALA A 182 -0.38 -3.58 3.66
N ILE A 183 0.62 -2.93 4.27
CA ILE A 183 0.41 -1.97 5.35
C ILE A 183 -0.27 -0.73 4.77
N GLU A 184 -1.48 -0.44 5.24
CA GLU A 184 -2.28 0.71 4.87
C GLU A 184 -1.99 1.88 5.80
N VAL A 185 -1.81 3.07 5.23
CA VAL A 185 -1.69 4.34 5.94
C VAL A 185 -2.79 5.26 5.45
N SER A 186 -3.58 5.81 6.39
CA SER A 186 -4.60 6.80 6.09
C SER A 186 -4.20 8.18 6.59
N VAL A 187 -4.45 9.19 5.76
CA VAL A 187 -4.14 10.59 6.02
C VAL A 187 -5.43 11.39 5.97
N GLY A 188 -5.63 12.32 6.91
CA GLY A 188 -6.91 13.04 7.08
C GLY A 188 -7.04 14.35 6.30
N GLU A 189 -6.23 14.53 5.27
CA GLU A 189 -6.10 15.76 4.48
C GLU A 189 -5.71 15.42 3.04
N ASP A 190 -5.95 16.35 2.13
CA ASP A 190 -5.38 16.27 0.77
C ASP A 190 -3.85 16.28 0.86
N VAL A 191 -3.19 15.47 0.04
CA VAL A 191 -1.73 15.35 0.05
C VAL A 191 -1.17 16.02 -1.20
N PRO A 192 -0.42 17.13 -1.07
CA PRO A 192 0.24 17.79 -2.19
C PRO A 192 1.18 16.85 -2.95
N ILE A 193 1.09 16.87 -4.28
CA ILE A 193 2.00 16.17 -5.18
C ILE A 193 3.12 17.13 -5.53
N LEU A 194 4.13 17.18 -4.65
CA LEU A 194 5.32 18.01 -4.84
C LEU A 194 6.45 17.21 -5.50
N PRO A 195 7.27 17.80 -6.38
CA PRO A 195 8.38 17.10 -7.03
C PRO A 195 9.36 16.42 -6.06
N GLU A 196 9.58 17.00 -4.88
CA GLU A 196 10.43 16.42 -3.84
C GLU A 196 9.81 15.20 -3.12
N ASN A 197 8.48 15.06 -3.17
CA ASN A 197 7.75 13.98 -2.52
C ASN A 197 7.29 12.90 -3.51
N LEU A 198 7.26 13.18 -4.81
CA LEU A 198 6.84 12.24 -5.85
C LEU A 198 8.05 11.59 -6.53
N LEU A 199 8.38 10.36 -6.14
CA LEU A 199 9.45 9.59 -6.77
C LEU A 199 9.12 9.23 -8.22
N GLY A 200 7.86 8.85 -8.47
CA GLY A 200 7.44 8.49 -9.81
C GLY A 200 5.98 8.11 -9.91
N ILE A 201 5.53 7.89 -11.15
CA ILE A 201 4.16 7.53 -11.49
C ILE A 201 4.17 6.28 -12.36
N VAL A 202 3.24 5.37 -12.10
CA VAL A 202 2.96 4.20 -12.94
C VAL A 202 1.60 4.36 -13.61
N ILE A 203 1.55 4.33 -14.94
CA ILE A 203 0.34 4.61 -15.74
C ILE A 203 0.24 3.67 -16.95
N PRO A 204 -0.95 3.40 -17.54
CA PRO A 204 -1.04 2.64 -18.78
C PRO A 204 -0.28 3.30 -19.94
N ASP A 205 0.28 2.50 -20.85
CA ASP A 205 1.04 2.98 -22.01
C ASP A 205 0.18 3.79 -23.01
N GLN A 206 -1.13 3.59 -23.03
CA GLN A 206 -2.05 4.40 -23.85
C GLN A 206 -1.98 5.90 -23.54
N TYR A 207 -1.66 6.27 -22.30
CA TYR A 207 -1.56 7.67 -21.89
C TYR A 207 -0.27 8.36 -22.37
N GLU A 208 0.70 7.63 -22.92
CA GLU A 208 1.88 8.25 -23.56
C GLU A 208 1.52 9.08 -24.80
N LEU A 209 0.38 8.78 -25.42
CA LEU A 209 -0.13 9.50 -26.59
C LEU A 209 -0.80 10.83 -26.22
N GLU A 210 -1.21 10.98 -24.97
CA GLU A 210 -1.82 12.21 -24.43
C GLU A 210 -0.69 13.18 -24.03
N ARG A 211 -0.31 14.05 -24.97
CA ARG A 211 0.86 14.92 -24.82
C ARG A 211 0.73 15.92 -23.68
N GLU A 212 -0.47 16.49 -23.50
CA GLU A 212 -0.70 17.51 -22.48
C GLU A 212 -0.50 16.91 -21.09
N LEU A 213 -1.12 15.76 -20.84
CA LEU A 213 -0.95 15.00 -19.61
C LEU A 213 0.52 14.65 -19.39
N PHE A 214 1.17 14.06 -20.39
CA PHE A 214 2.53 13.58 -20.22
C PHE A 214 3.53 14.71 -19.96
N ASP A 215 3.32 15.88 -20.56
CA ASP A 215 4.12 17.08 -20.28
C ASP A 215 3.89 17.62 -18.87
N ARG A 216 2.64 17.58 -18.36
CA ARG A 216 2.34 17.90 -16.96
C ARG A 216 3.01 16.90 -16.01
N LEU A 217 2.91 15.60 -16.26
CA LEU A 217 3.52 14.58 -15.40
C LEU A 217 5.04 14.72 -15.33
N LYS A 218 5.70 15.08 -16.44
CA LYS A 218 7.15 15.35 -16.46
C LYS A 218 7.56 16.57 -15.64
N GLN A 219 6.66 17.54 -15.44
CA GLN A 219 6.90 18.67 -14.54
C GLN A 219 6.80 18.24 -13.07
N MET A 220 5.97 17.24 -12.78
CA MET A 220 5.74 16.74 -11.43
C MET A 220 6.78 15.71 -10.98
N THR A 221 7.30 14.87 -11.89
CA THR A 221 8.27 13.83 -11.55
C THR A 221 9.22 13.48 -12.67
N THR A 222 10.39 12.95 -12.29
CA THR A 222 11.41 12.48 -13.23
C THR A 222 11.12 11.06 -13.72
N PHE A 223 10.39 10.25 -12.95
CA PHE A 223 10.17 8.83 -13.27
C PHE A 223 8.72 8.56 -13.61
N ILE A 224 8.44 8.35 -14.90
CA ILE A 224 7.16 7.85 -15.38
C ILE A 224 7.43 6.46 -15.94
N GLU A 225 6.82 5.45 -15.33
CA GLU A 225 6.84 4.08 -15.82
C GLU A 225 5.49 3.74 -16.43
N THR A 226 5.52 3.08 -17.57
CA THR A 226 4.29 2.64 -18.23
C THR A 226 4.18 1.13 -18.20
N TYR A 227 2.94 0.65 -18.20
CA TYR A 227 2.66 -0.76 -18.35
C TYR A 227 1.65 -0.97 -19.47
N ARG A 228 1.93 -1.97 -20.30
CA ARG A 228 1.04 -2.34 -21.38
C ARG A 228 -0.13 -3.14 -20.84
N HIS A 229 -1.34 -2.83 -21.30
CA HIS A 229 -2.44 -3.77 -21.19
C HIS A 229 -2.35 -4.81 -22.31
N LEU A 230 -2.16 -6.08 -21.94
CA LEU A 230 -2.38 -7.20 -22.85
C LEU A 230 -3.65 -7.91 -22.36
N PRO A 231 -4.47 -8.50 -23.25
CA PRO A 231 -5.61 -9.33 -22.87
C PRO A 231 -5.09 -10.51 -22.05
N SER A 232 -5.00 -10.29 -20.75
CA SER A 232 -4.43 -11.17 -19.74
C SER A 232 -5.24 -10.95 -18.47
N THR A 233 -5.27 -11.96 -17.62
CA THR A 233 -6.07 -11.96 -16.39
C THR A 233 -5.69 -10.82 -15.47
N LEU A 234 -6.56 -10.49 -14.52
CA LEU A 234 -6.37 -9.42 -13.51
C LEU A 234 -4.99 -9.47 -12.82
N HIS A 235 -4.50 -10.68 -12.57
CA HIS A 235 -3.19 -10.93 -11.97
C HIS A 235 -2.02 -10.47 -12.84
N GLY A 236 -2.16 -10.51 -14.17
CA GLY A 236 -1.10 -10.18 -15.13
C GLY A 236 -0.73 -8.70 -15.13
N TYR A 237 -1.69 -7.79 -14.93
CA TYR A 237 -1.37 -6.35 -14.86
C TYR A 237 -0.84 -5.95 -13.47
N HIS A 238 -1.31 -6.59 -12.39
CA HIS A 238 -0.81 -6.28 -11.04
C HIS A 238 0.69 -6.56 -10.92
N ALA A 239 1.15 -7.71 -11.42
CA ALA A 239 2.57 -8.04 -11.48
C ALA A 239 3.38 -6.97 -12.23
N ARG A 240 2.88 -6.49 -13.38
CA ARG A 240 3.55 -5.42 -14.15
C ARG A 240 3.64 -4.11 -13.38
N ILE A 241 2.59 -3.73 -12.65
CA ILE A 241 2.60 -2.52 -11.82
C ILE A 241 3.62 -2.65 -10.69
N VAL A 242 3.71 -3.81 -10.04
CA VAL A 242 4.73 -4.09 -9.03
C VAL A 242 6.13 -3.96 -9.64
N ASP A 243 6.37 -4.52 -10.83
CA ASP A 243 7.65 -4.38 -11.54
C ASP A 243 7.96 -2.92 -11.90
N CYS A 244 6.96 -2.13 -12.30
CA CYS A 244 7.12 -0.69 -12.55
C CYS A 244 7.52 0.06 -11.27
N VAL A 245 6.85 -0.21 -10.14
CA VAL A 245 7.18 0.41 -8.85
C VAL A 245 8.59 0.03 -8.40
N ASP A 246 8.99 -1.24 -8.56
CA ASP A 246 10.36 -1.69 -8.26
C ASP A 246 11.41 -0.97 -9.12
N ARG A 247 11.13 -0.73 -10.42
CA ARG A 247 12.00 0.09 -11.27
C ARG A 247 12.10 1.54 -10.80
N ILE A 248 11.01 2.15 -10.34
CA ILE A 248 11.04 3.50 -9.74
C ILE A 248 11.94 3.50 -8.50
N TYR A 249 11.83 2.51 -7.61
CA TYR A 249 12.69 2.40 -6.43
C TYR A 249 14.16 2.29 -6.80
N LYS A 250 14.50 1.39 -7.74
CA LYS A 250 15.88 1.21 -8.22
C LYS A 250 16.44 2.50 -8.82
N ARG A 251 15.67 3.21 -9.66
CA ARG A 251 16.08 4.49 -10.28
C ARG A 251 16.23 5.62 -9.26
N ALA A 252 15.44 5.60 -8.20
CA ALA A 252 15.54 6.53 -7.07
C ALA A 252 16.66 6.17 -6.08
N GLY A 253 17.43 5.10 -6.31
CA GLY A 253 18.49 4.66 -5.40
C GLY A 253 17.98 4.09 -4.07
N ILE A 254 16.73 3.61 -4.05
CA ILE A 254 16.11 3.03 -2.87
C ILE A 254 16.42 1.54 -2.82
N VAL A 255 17.22 1.17 -1.82
CA VAL A 255 17.46 -0.22 -1.44
C VAL A 255 16.43 -0.60 -0.39
N LEU A 256 15.61 -1.60 -0.71
CA LEU A 256 14.66 -2.24 0.22
C LEU A 256 15.37 -3.33 1.04
#